data_AF-A0A3R6YXH6-F1
#
_entry.id   AF-A0A3R6YXH6-F1
#
_cell.length_a   1.000
_cell.length_b   1.000
_cell.length_c   1.000
_cell.angle_alpha   90.00
_cell.angle_beta   90.00
_cell.angle_gamma   90.00
#
_symmetry.space_group_name_H-M   'P 1'
#
loop_
_entity.id
_entity.type
_entity.pdbx_description
1 polymer ?
#
loop_
_entity_poly.entity_id
_entity_poly.type
_entity_poly.pdbx_seq_one_letter_code
_entity_poly.pdbx_strand_id
1 'polypeptide(L)'
;MMPSWVQKCSYTKLYVRIAPPATMSTNGANTNVALGRKLIQELQEMGAQVPDELLKVQEWLEVCEKNAMQIASNISDARRDKSQQRLKANEALLKDQSDMFDQIAHTYKKLAQDDSWIKK
;
A
#
# COMPACT_ATOMS: atom_id res chain seq x y z
N MET A 1 -31.63 25.67 12.61
CA MET A 1 -30.37 25.90 11.88
C MET A 1 -29.73 24.55 11.60
N MET A 2 -29.44 24.21 10.34
CA MET A 2 -28.80 22.95 9.94
C MET A 2 -27.35 23.20 9.46
N PRO A 3 -26.36 22.33 9.74
CA PRO A 3 -24.96 22.53 9.34
C PRO A 3 -24.72 22.36 7.82
N SER A 4 -23.76 23.11 7.28
CA SER A 4 -23.53 23.39 5.85
C SER A 4 -22.77 22.33 5.03
N TRP A 5 -22.88 21.03 5.33
CA TRP A 5 -22.12 19.98 4.62
C TRP A 5 -22.99 18.96 3.87
N VAL A 6 -24.28 19.24 3.71
CA VAL A 6 -25.20 18.38 2.94
C VAL A 6 -25.30 18.89 1.51
N GLN A 7 -24.53 18.28 0.59
CA GLN A 7 -24.74 18.50 -0.85
C GLN A 7 -25.92 17.63 -1.32
N LYS A 8 -27.03 18.28 -1.68
CA LYS A 8 -28.22 17.60 -2.22
C LYS A 8 -27.96 17.16 -3.67
N CYS A 9 -27.71 15.87 -3.89
CA CYS A 9 -28.00 15.23 -5.17
C CYS A 9 -29.41 14.65 -5.12
N SER A 10 -30.25 15.05 -6.08
CA SER A 10 -31.64 14.60 -6.19
C SER A 10 -31.72 13.23 -6.84
N TYR A 11 -32.67 12.44 -6.32
CA TYR A 11 -33.10 11.08 -6.68
C TYR A 11 -32.30 9.93 -6.05
N THR A 12 -33.04 9.13 -5.27
CA THR A 12 -32.66 7.95 -4.47
C THR A 12 -31.93 8.23 -3.15
N LYS A 13 -32.68 8.16 -2.03
CA LYS A 13 -32.16 8.16 -0.65
C LYS A 13 -31.30 6.90 -0.42
N LEU A 14 -30.01 6.98 -0.66
CA LEU A 14 -29.01 6.15 0.01
C LEU A 14 -28.21 7.05 0.95
N TYR A 15 -28.47 6.96 2.25
CA TYR A 15 -27.63 7.63 3.24
C TYR A 15 -26.35 6.80 3.42
N VAL A 16 -25.34 7.07 2.59
CA VAL A 16 -23.98 6.57 2.83
C VAL A 16 -23.40 7.42 3.95
N ARG A 17 -23.29 6.83 5.15
CA ARG A 17 -22.58 7.44 6.28
C ARG A 17 -21.09 7.38 5.96
N ILE A 18 -20.56 8.40 5.29
CA ILE A 18 -19.13 8.55 5.09
C ILE A 18 -18.54 8.85 6.47
N ALA A 19 -17.90 7.85 7.08
CA ALA A 19 -17.11 8.05 8.28
C ALA A 19 -16.07 9.14 8.01
N PRO A 20 -15.78 10.04 8.96
CA PRO A 20 -14.72 11.02 8.78
C PRO A 20 -13.42 10.30 8.42
N PRO A 21 -12.57 10.87 7.53
CA PRO A 21 -11.27 10.27 7.25
C PRO A 21 -10.54 10.14 8.60
N ALA A 22 -10.14 8.92 8.94
CA ALA A 22 -9.29 8.67 10.08
C ALA A 22 -8.09 9.61 9.94
N THR A 23 -7.94 10.52 10.89
CA THR A 23 -6.76 11.38 11.00
C THR A 23 -5.56 10.45 11.08
N MET A 24 -4.84 10.30 9.96
CA MET A 24 -3.57 9.58 9.94
C MET A 24 -2.61 10.37 10.82
N SER A 25 -2.49 9.93 12.07
CA SER A 25 -1.53 10.47 13.02
C SER A 25 -0.13 10.16 12.49
N THR A 26 0.55 11.20 12.03
CA THR A 26 1.93 11.20 11.55
C THR A 26 2.91 11.16 12.72
N ASN A 27 2.86 10.10 13.52
CA ASN A 27 3.90 9.76 14.49
C ASN A 27 4.49 8.42 14.07
N GLY A 28 5.54 8.45 13.22
CA GLY A 28 6.32 7.29 12.79
C GLY A 28 5.45 6.12 12.33
N ALA A 29 4.95 6.15 11.10
CA ALA A 29 3.92 5.21 10.64
C ALA A 29 4.33 3.74 10.87
N ASN A 30 3.74 3.10 11.88
CA ASN A 30 3.79 1.66 12.14
C ASN A 30 2.95 0.94 11.07
N THR A 31 3.30 1.09 9.80
CA THR A 31 2.64 0.34 8.74
C THR A 31 3.13 -1.10 8.79
N ASN A 32 2.29 -2.04 8.33
CA ASN A 32 2.69 -3.46 8.29
C ASN A 32 3.97 -3.66 7.45
N VAL A 33 4.18 -2.82 6.44
CA VAL A 33 5.39 -2.81 5.62
C VAL A 33 6.59 -2.34 6.44
N ALA A 34 6.50 -1.22 7.15
CA ALA A 34 7.58 -0.73 8.00
C ALA A 34 7.94 -1.72 9.13
N LEU A 35 6.94 -2.35 9.73
CA LEU A 35 7.13 -3.40 10.74
C LEU A 35 7.83 -4.64 10.14
N GLY A 36 7.48 -5.04 8.92
CA GLY A 36 8.16 -6.12 8.20
C GLY A 36 9.66 -5.85 8.00
N ARG A 37 10.03 -4.63 7.60
CA ARG A 37 11.44 -4.23 7.47
C ARG A 37 12.17 -4.30 8.81
N LYS A 38 11.55 -3.81 9.88
CA LYS A 38 12.13 -3.87 11.23
C LYS A 38 12.37 -5.30 11.69
N LEU A 39 11.40 -6.19 11.47
CA LEU A 39 11.54 -7.61 11.78
C LEU A 39 12.71 -8.26 11.04
N ILE A 40 12.87 -7.97 9.74
CA ILE A 40 14.00 -8.48 8.96
C ILE A 40 15.34 -8.02 9.53
N GLN A 41 15.44 -6.74 9.92
CA GLN A 41 16.66 -6.19 10.53
C GLN A 41 16.97 -6.88 11.87
N GLU A 42 15.97 -7.03 12.73
CA GLU A 42 16.13 -7.73 14.02
C GLU A 42 16.57 -9.18 13.83
N LEU A 43 16.01 -9.90 12.84
CA LEU A 43 16.44 -11.27 12.52
C LEU A 43 17.90 -11.33 12.07
N GLN A 44 18.34 -10.39 11.22
CA GLN A 44 19.73 -10.31 10.77
C GLN A 44 20.69 -9.99 11.93
N GLU A 45 20.33 -9.07 12.81
CA GLU A 45 21.11 -8.72 14.00
C GLU A 45 21.24 -9.90 14.98
N MET A 46 20.21 -10.73 15.10
CA MET A 46 20.22 -11.96 15.89
C MET A 46 21.03 -13.10 15.22
N GLY A 47 21.57 -12.89 14.02
CA GLY A 47 22.31 -13.91 13.27
C GLY A 47 21.40 -14.99 12.66
N ALA A 48 20.10 -14.73 12.55
CA ALA A 48 19.19 -15.59 11.80
C ALA A 48 19.45 -15.44 10.30
N GLN A 49 19.34 -16.54 9.57
CA GLN A 49 19.41 -16.52 8.12
C GLN A 49 18.08 -16.01 7.56
N VAL A 50 18.13 -14.89 6.84
CA VAL A 50 16.98 -14.35 6.12
C VAL A 50 17.22 -14.58 4.62
N PRO A 51 16.34 -15.32 3.92
CA PRO A 51 16.43 -15.51 2.48
C PRO A 51 16.42 -14.19 1.71
N ASP A 52 17.24 -14.10 0.66
CA ASP A 52 17.26 -12.95 -0.25
C ASP A 52 15.89 -12.70 -0.89
N GLU A 53 15.13 -13.75 -1.13
CA GLU A 53 13.75 -13.68 -1.60
C GLU A 53 12.84 -12.87 -0.65
N LEU A 54 13.00 -13.02 0.67
CA LEU A 54 12.22 -12.24 1.63
C LEU A 54 12.65 -10.77 1.64
N LEU A 55 13.93 -10.50 1.42
CA LEU A 55 14.42 -9.12 1.27
C LEU A 55 13.79 -8.44 0.05
N LYS A 56 13.74 -9.14 -1.09
CA LYS A 56 13.10 -8.66 -2.32
C LYS A 56 11.61 -8.44 -2.16
N VAL A 57 10.91 -9.38 -1.52
CA VAL A 57 9.47 -9.21 -1.21
C VAL A 57 9.24 -7.95 -0.38
N GLN A 58 10.07 -7.72 0.63
CA GLN A 58 9.96 -6.51 1.45
C GLN A 58 10.19 -5.23 0.63
N GLU A 59 11.16 -5.21 -0.29
CA GLU A 59 11.39 -4.08 -1.19
C GLU A 59 10.19 -3.79 -2.11
N TRP A 60 9.59 -4.83 -2.69
CA TRP A 60 8.39 -4.67 -3.52
C TRP A 60 7.20 -4.18 -2.71
N LEU A 61 7.02 -4.65 -1.47
CA LEU A 61 5.96 -4.15 -0.57
C LEU A 61 6.13 -2.66 -0.24
N GLU A 62 7.36 -2.19 -0.04
CA GLU A 62 7.66 -0.76 0.17
C GLU A 62 7.33 0.10 -1.04
N VAL A 63 7.57 -0.41 -2.25
CA VAL A 63 7.19 0.28 -3.49
C VAL A 63 5.66 0.28 -3.64
N CYS A 64 4.99 -0.84 -3.38
CA CYS A 64 3.52 -0.90 -3.40
C CYS A 64 2.89 0.10 -2.43
N GLU A 65 3.43 0.24 -1.23
CA GLU A 65 2.97 1.22 -0.23
C GLU A 65 3.14 2.67 -0.73
N LYS A 66 4.30 3.01 -1.29
CA LYS A 66 4.55 4.33 -1.89
C LYS A 66 3.59 4.62 -3.04
N ASN A 67 3.35 3.66 -3.93
CA ASN A 67 2.41 3.79 -5.02
C ASN A 67 0.99 4.02 -4.50
N ALA A 68 0.57 3.31 -3.45
CA ALA A 68 -0.75 3.46 -2.84
C ALA A 68 -0.93 4.87 -2.24
N MET A 69 0.08 5.37 -1.52
CA MET A 69 0.06 6.74 -0.99
C MET A 69 0.00 7.79 -2.11
N GLN A 70 0.74 7.59 -3.20
CA GLN A 70 0.72 8.50 -4.34
C GLN A 70 -0.62 8.50 -5.07
N ILE A 71 -1.24 7.34 -5.24
CA ILE A 71 -2.60 7.21 -5.81
C ILE A 71 -3.61 7.94 -4.91
N ALA A 72 -3.56 7.70 -3.60
CA ALA A 72 -4.45 8.36 -2.63
C ALA A 72 -4.30 9.89 -2.68
N SER A 73 -3.05 10.38 -2.74
CA SER A 73 -2.73 11.81 -2.91
C SER A 73 -3.32 12.36 -4.22
N ASN A 74 -3.13 11.65 -5.34
CA ASN A 74 -3.66 12.05 -6.64
C ASN A 74 -5.20 12.13 -6.67
N ILE A 75 -5.88 11.26 -5.92
CA ILE A 75 -7.35 11.25 -5.79
C ILE A 75 -7.81 12.39 -4.88
N SER A 76 -7.15 12.60 -3.73
CA SER A 76 -7.49 13.67 -2.78
C SER A 76 -7.33 15.08 -3.38
N ASP A 77 -6.26 15.29 -4.16
CA ASP A 77 -5.92 16.59 -4.76
C ASP A 77 -6.68 16.89 -6.07
N ALA A 78 -7.73 16.15 -6.39
CA ALA A 78 -8.47 16.24 -7.64
C ALA A 78 -9.27 17.55 -7.78
N ARG A 79 -8.57 18.69 -7.99
CA ARG A 79 -9.13 19.87 -8.64
C ARG A 79 -9.24 19.58 -10.14
N ARG A 80 -10.41 19.90 -10.71
CA ARG A 80 -10.88 19.47 -12.05
C ARG A 80 -9.84 19.61 -13.20
N ASP A 81 -8.97 20.61 -13.13
CA ASP A 81 -8.16 21.05 -14.28
C ASP A 81 -6.96 20.15 -14.62
N LYS A 82 -6.61 19.16 -13.77
CA LYS A 82 -5.52 18.19 -14.04
C LYS A 82 -5.96 16.72 -14.03
N SER A 83 -7.27 16.48 -14.14
CA SER A 83 -7.86 15.15 -13.93
C SER A 83 -7.28 14.06 -14.85
N GLN A 84 -7.18 14.33 -16.17
CA GLN A 84 -6.81 13.28 -17.13
C GLN A 84 -5.34 12.85 -17.05
N GLN A 85 -4.42 13.77 -16.77
CA GLN A 85 -3.00 13.43 -16.56
C GLN A 85 -2.82 12.60 -15.28
N ARG A 86 -3.55 12.93 -14.21
CA ARG A 86 -3.51 12.17 -12.95
C ARG A 86 -4.12 10.78 -13.09
N LEU A 87 -5.19 10.63 -13.87
CA LEU A 87 -5.77 9.31 -14.17
C LEU A 87 -4.75 8.40 -14.88
N LYS A 88 -4.05 8.91 -15.90
CA LYS A 88 -2.97 8.15 -16.57
C LYS A 88 -1.83 7.80 -15.62
N ALA A 89 -1.44 8.73 -14.73
CA ALA A 89 -0.42 8.46 -13.72
C ALA A 89 -0.87 7.37 -12.73
N ASN A 90 -2.13 7.41 -12.27
CA ASN A 90 -2.69 6.37 -11.40
C ASN A 90 -2.77 5.01 -12.10
N GLU A 91 -3.15 4.98 -13.38
CA GLU A 91 -3.15 3.75 -14.18
C GLU A 91 -1.77 3.10 -14.25
N ALA A 92 -0.72 3.89 -14.50
CA ALA A 92 0.66 3.40 -14.47
C ALA A 92 1.05 2.85 -13.10
N LEU A 93 0.77 3.59 -12.01
CA LEU A 93 1.08 3.15 -10.64
C LEU A 93 0.34 1.86 -10.26
N LEU A 94 -0.91 1.70 -10.70
CA LEU A 94 -1.73 0.50 -10.47
C LEU A 94 -1.20 -0.70 -11.27
N LYS A 95 -0.75 -0.46 -12.50
CA LYS A 95 -0.11 -1.51 -13.31
C LYS A 95 1.18 -1.99 -12.65
N ASP A 96 2.03 -1.07 -12.24
CA ASP A 96 3.29 -1.40 -11.54
C ASP A 96 3.01 -2.18 -10.24
N GLN A 97 1.97 -1.81 -9.48
CA GLN A 97 1.55 -2.57 -8.29
C GLN A 97 1.10 -3.99 -8.64
N SER A 98 0.35 -4.17 -9.73
CA SER A 98 -0.07 -5.50 -10.18
C SER A 98 1.14 -6.38 -10.52
N ASP A 99 2.08 -5.85 -11.30
CA ASP A 99 3.28 -6.57 -11.71
C ASP A 99 4.14 -6.95 -10.48
N MET A 100 4.19 -6.09 -9.46
CA MET A 100 4.86 -6.40 -8.19
C MET A 100 4.15 -7.48 -7.39
N PHE A 101 2.81 -7.48 -7.33
CA PHE A 101 2.09 -8.56 -6.65
C PHE A 101 2.30 -9.93 -7.31
N ASP A 102 2.41 -9.95 -8.65
CA ASP A 102 2.75 -11.18 -9.37
C ASP A 102 4.17 -11.66 -9.02
N GLN A 103 5.15 -10.75 -8.95
CA GLN A 103 6.52 -11.06 -8.52
C GLN A 103 6.58 -11.56 -7.07
N ILE A 104 5.83 -10.93 -6.16
CA ILE A 104 5.71 -11.34 -4.76
C ILE A 104 5.13 -12.76 -4.68
N ALA A 105 4.02 -13.01 -5.38
CA ALA A 105 3.37 -14.32 -5.39
C ALA A 105 4.28 -15.42 -5.95
N HIS A 106 5.00 -15.14 -7.04
CA HIS A 106 5.98 -16.07 -7.60
C HIS A 106 7.12 -16.35 -6.62
N THR A 107 7.60 -15.33 -5.92
CA THR A 107 8.70 -15.45 -4.96
C THR A 107 8.30 -16.24 -3.72
N TYR A 108 7.09 -16.06 -3.19
CA TYR A 108 6.58 -16.91 -2.12
C TYR A 108 6.42 -18.37 -2.56
N LYS A 109 6.00 -18.63 -3.81
CA LYS A 109 5.96 -19.99 -4.35
C LYS A 109 7.36 -20.62 -4.40
N LYS A 110 8.38 -19.86 -4.81
CA LYS A 110 9.78 -20.31 -4.82
C LYS A 110 10.26 -20.64 -3.40
N LEU A 111 10.02 -19.74 -2.45
CA LEU A 111 10.37 -19.94 -1.03
C LEU A 111 9.71 -21.18 -0.43
N ALA A 112 8.46 -21.48 -0.79
CA ALA A 112 7.76 -22.66 -0.31
C ALA A 112 8.29 -23.99 -0.91
N GLN A 113 9.10 -23.90 -1.97
CA GLN A 113 9.74 -25.06 -2.62
C GLN A 113 11.20 -25.25 -2.17
N ASP A 114 11.79 -24.25 -1.52
CA ASP A 114 13.18 -24.24 -1.11
C ASP A 114 13.28 -24.05 0.41
N ASP A 115 13.48 -25.16 1.13
CA ASP A 115 13.66 -25.19 2.59
C ASP A 115 15.13 -25.02 3.02
N SER A 116 16.04 -24.69 2.09
CA SER A 116 17.50 -24.60 2.39
C SER A 116 17.83 -23.58 3.46
N TRP A 117 16.96 -22.59 3.68
CA TRP A 117 17.09 -21.57 4.71
C TRP A 117 16.55 -21.98 6.09
N ILE A 118 15.82 -23.10 6.18
CA ILE A 118 15.24 -23.63 7.44
C ILE A 118 16.16 -24.67 8.08
N LYS A 119 16.95 -25.40 7.29
CA LYS A 119 17.72 -26.55 7.77
C LYS A 119 19.11 -26.14 8.26
N LYS A 120 19.35 -26.27 9.56
CA LYS A 120 20.68 -26.44 10.17
C LYS A 120 20.89 -27.91 10.51
#